data_AF-A0A265NCW7-F1
#
_entry.id   AF-A0A265NCW7-F1
#
_cell.length_a   1.000
_cell.length_b   1.000
_cell.length_c   1.000
_cell.angle_alpha   90.00
_cell.angle_beta   90.00
_cell.angle_gamma   90.00
#
_symmetry.space_group_name_H-M   'P 1'
#
loop_
_entity.id
_entity.type
_entity.pdbx_description
1 polymer ?
#
loop_
_entity_poly.entity_id
_entity_poly.type
_entity_poly.pdbx_seq_one_letter_code
_entity_poly.pdbx_strand_id
1 'polypeptide(L)'
;MSDNLSLIIILGAILYLIIKNKDTLKKLTVIQNIGVAISFLVIIGAGAAFTFMASNWLAVNVENMIIRILLAVPIIIVLLSVTLAVYFAAINKITNGAFAKGRKEEK
;
A
#
# COMPACT_ATOMS: atom_id res chain seq x y z
N MET A 1 11.66 -23.25 3.46
CA MET A 1 11.65 -23.53 2.01
C MET A 1 10.59 -22.69 1.27
N SER A 2 9.54 -22.22 1.96
CA SER A 2 8.50 -21.30 1.46
C SER A 2 8.93 -19.84 1.29
N ASP A 3 9.91 -19.36 2.07
CA ASP A 3 10.29 -17.92 2.04
C ASP A 3 10.97 -17.48 0.75
N ASN A 4 11.74 -18.37 0.11
CA ASN A 4 12.47 -18.06 -1.12
C ASN A 4 11.52 -17.94 -2.32
N LEU A 5 10.46 -18.75 -2.38
CA LEU A 5 9.45 -18.68 -3.44
C LEU A 5 8.63 -17.38 -3.34
N SER A 6 8.22 -17.01 -2.13
CA SER A 6 7.52 -15.75 -1.87
C SER A 6 8.36 -14.53 -2.30
N LEU A 7 9.67 -14.54 -1.99
CA LEU A 7 10.59 -13.49 -2.42
C LEU A 7 10.71 -13.38 -3.94
N ILE A 8 10.82 -14.51 -4.65
CA ILE A 8 10.91 -14.53 -6.11
C ILE A 8 9.62 -13.98 -6.74
N ILE A 9 8.45 -14.34 -6.20
CA ILE A 9 7.16 -13.84 -6.69
C ILE A 9 7.04 -12.33 -6.47
N ILE A 10 7.44 -11.83 -5.30
CA ILE A 10 7.43 -10.40 -4.98
C ILE A 10 8.37 -9.64 -5.92
N LEU A 11 9.60 -10.13 -6.12
CA LEU A 11 10.57 -9.54 -7.04
C LEU A 11 10.06 -9.52 -8.48
N GLY A 12 9.47 -10.62 -8.94
CA GLY A 12 8.84 -10.72 -10.26
C GLY A 12 7.69 -9.72 -10.45
N ALA A 13 6.83 -9.57 -9.44
CA ALA A 13 5.73 -8.61 -9.46
C ALA A 13 6.22 -7.16 -9.51
N ILE A 14 7.27 -6.84 -8.73
CA ILE A 14 7.91 -5.50 -8.76
C ILE A 14 8.48 -5.22 -10.15
N LEU A 15 9.24 -6.17 -10.73
CA LEU A 15 9.80 -6.03 -12.08
C LEU A 15 8.71 -5.84 -13.14
N TYR A 16 7.65 -6.64 -13.07
CA TYR A 16 6.50 -6.51 -13.98
C TYR A 16 5.85 -5.12 -13.87
N LEU A 17 5.64 -4.61 -12.66
CA LEU A 17 5.08 -3.28 -12.43
C LEU A 17 5.98 -2.17 -12.98
N ILE A 18 7.30 -2.30 -12.83
CA ILE A 18 8.27 -1.33 -13.38
C ILE A 18 8.23 -1.37 -14.91
N ILE A 19 8.23 -2.56 -15.52
CA ILE A 19 8.19 -2.71 -16.98
C ILE A 19 6.87 -2.15 -17.54
N LYS A 20 5.75 -2.48 -16.90
CA LYS A 20 4.41 -2.03 -17.32
C LYS A 20 4.24 -0.51 -17.20
N ASN A 21 4.84 0.11 -16.19
CA ASN A 21 4.73 1.55 -15.94
C ASN A 21 5.99 2.34 -16.36
N LYS A 22 6.87 1.75 -17.18
CA LYS A 22 8.15 2.36 -17.57
C LYS A 22 7.99 3.76 -18.18
N ASP A 23 6.92 3.96 -18.95
CA ASP A 23 6.66 5.23 -19.64
C ASP A 23 6.14 6.31 -18.69
N THR A 24 5.50 5.92 -17.59
CA THR A 24 5.14 6.81 -16.48
C THR A 24 6.38 7.14 -15.65
N LEU A 25 7.20 6.14 -15.32
CA LEU A 25 8.43 6.32 -14.54
C LEU A 25 9.47 7.18 -15.26
N LYS A 26 9.54 7.14 -16.60
CA LYS A 26 10.40 8.03 -17.41
C LYS A 26 9.98 9.49 -17.37
N LYS A 27 8.71 9.79 -17.06
CA LYS A 27 8.20 11.17 -16.92
C LYS A 27 8.48 11.77 -15.55
N LEU A 28 8.91 10.95 -14.57
CA LEU A 28 9.28 11.41 -13.24
C LEU A 28 10.76 11.75 -13.18
N THR A 29 11.09 12.81 -12.45
CA THR A 29 12.49 13.10 -12.11
C THR A 29 13.02 12.08 -11.11
N VAL A 30 14.35 11.90 -11.06
CA VAL A 30 15.00 10.98 -10.11
C VAL A 30 14.58 11.27 -8.65
N ILE A 31 14.42 12.56 -8.31
CA ILE A 31 13.96 13.01 -6.99
C ILE A 31 12.51 12.59 -6.73
N GLN A 32 11.62 12.67 -7.73
CA GLN A 32 10.23 12.23 -7.58
C GLN A 32 10.13 10.71 -7.44
N ASN A 33 10.95 9.93 -8.15
CA ASN A 33 11.01 8.48 -7.98
C ASN A 33 11.47 8.10 -6.56
N ILE A 34 12.50 8.76 -6.03
CA ILE A 34 12.94 8.55 -4.64
C ILE A 34 11.83 8.94 -3.66
N GLY A 35 11.16 10.07 -3.87
CA GLY A 35 10.05 10.52 -3.03
C GLY A 35 8.87 9.52 -3.00
N VAL A 36 8.53 8.95 -4.16
CA VAL A 36 7.51 7.90 -4.27
C VAL A 36 7.94 6.63 -3.53
N ALA A 37 9.19 6.19 -3.68
CA ALA A 37 9.71 5.01 -2.98
C ALA A 37 9.71 5.19 -1.45
N ILE A 38 10.17 6.33 -0.96
CA ILE A 38 10.15 6.64 0.49
C ILE A 38 8.70 6.68 1.00
N SER A 39 7.79 7.33 0.27
CA SER A 39 6.39 7.40 0.68
C SER A 39 5.72 6.03 0.74
N PHE A 40 6.07 5.14 -0.19
CA PHE A 40 5.60 3.76 -0.19
C PHE A 40 6.08 3.01 1.07
N LEU A 41 7.37 3.12 1.41
CA LEU A 41 7.92 2.49 2.62
C LEU A 41 7.27 3.01 3.89
N VAL A 42 7.10 4.33 4.01
CA VAL A 42 6.46 4.97 5.18
C VAL A 42 5.02 4.50 5.33
N ILE A 43 4.26 4.47 4.23
CA ILE A 43 2.84 4.10 4.27
C ILE A 43 2.65 2.62 4.57
N ILE A 44 3.47 1.74 4.00
CA ILE A 44 3.45 0.31 4.36
C ILE A 44 3.84 0.11 5.81
N GLY A 45 4.90 0.76 6.28
CA GLY A 45 5.34 0.66 7.67
C GLY A 45 4.26 1.13 8.64
N ALA A 46 3.62 2.28 8.35
CA ALA A 46 2.50 2.79 9.13
C ALA A 46 1.30 1.82 9.08
N GLY A 47 0.92 1.34 7.91
CA GLY A 47 -0.19 0.38 7.75
C GLY A 47 0.03 -0.92 8.52
N ALA A 48 1.26 -1.44 8.51
CA ALA A 48 1.65 -2.62 9.29
C ALA A 48 1.55 -2.35 10.79
N ALA A 49 2.09 -1.22 11.27
CA ALA A 49 2.01 -0.83 12.67
C ALA A 49 0.56 -0.67 13.15
N PHE A 50 -0.28 0.01 12.38
CA PHE A 50 -1.70 0.17 12.70
C PHE A 50 -2.45 -1.17 12.71
N THR A 51 -2.18 -2.04 11.74
CA THR A 51 -2.80 -3.38 11.68
C THR A 51 -2.41 -4.20 12.91
N PHE A 52 -1.14 -4.16 13.31
CA PHE A 52 -0.65 -4.83 14.51
C PHE A 52 -1.33 -4.30 15.77
N MET A 53 -1.39 -2.97 15.94
CA MET A 53 -2.06 -2.36 17.09
C MET A 53 -3.55 -2.68 17.14
N ALA A 54 -4.26 -2.58 16.02
CA ALA A 54 -5.69 -2.89 15.94
C ALA A 54 -5.98 -4.37 16.25
N SER A 55 -5.15 -5.27 15.72
CA SER A 55 -5.25 -6.70 15.97
C SER A 55 -4.95 -7.03 17.43
N ASN A 56 -3.95 -6.39 18.04
CA ASN A 56 -3.63 -6.56 19.45
C ASN A 56 -4.69 -5.95 20.37
N TRP A 57 -5.35 -4.87 19.96
CA TRP A 57 -6.46 -4.30 20.73
C TRP A 57 -7.68 -5.23 20.71
N LEU A 58 -8.03 -5.81 19.55
CA LEU A 58 -9.02 -6.88 19.44
C LEU A 58 -8.61 -8.14 20.22
N ALA A 59 -7.32 -8.45 20.17
CA ALA A 59 -6.48 -9.23 21.09
C ALA A 59 -6.95 -9.36 22.54
N VAL A 60 -7.06 -8.19 23.14
CA VAL A 60 -7.19 -8.02 24.58
C VAL A 60 -8.64 -7.81 24.99
N ASN A 61 -9.45 -7.18 24.14
CA ASN A 61 -10.80 -6.75 24.50
C ASN A 61 -11.90 -7.74 24.05
N VAL A 62 -11.59 -8.68 23.17
CA VAL A 62 -12.57 -9.62 22.62
C VAL A 62 -12.05 -11.03 22.73
N GLU A 63 -12.55 -11.78 23.73
CA GLU A 63 -12.18 -13.17 23.96
C GLU A 63 -12.81 -14.12 22.94
N ASN A 64 -14.03 -13.82 22.47
CA ASN A 64 -14.75 -14.67 21.53
C ASN A 64 -14.18 -14.50 20.11
N MET A 65 -13.64 -15.60 19.57
CA MET A 65 -13.02 -15.64 18.24
C MET A 65 -13.97 -15.22 17.12
N ILE A 66 -15.25 -15.59 17.17
CA ILE A 66 -16.22 -15.28 16.11
C ILE A 66 -16.49 -13.77 16.07
N ILE A 67 -16.69 -13.16 17.23
CA ILE A 67 -16.91 -11.71 17.36
C ILE A 67 -15.65 -10.95 16.93
N ARG A 68 -14.47 -11.46 17.29
CA ARG A 68 -13.20 -10.87 16.86
C ARG A 68 -13.07 -10.83 15.34
N ILE A 69 -13.39 -11.92 14.64
CA ILE A 69 -13.33 -11.97 13.17
C ILE A 69 -14.34 -10.98 12.56
N LEU A 70 -15.57 -10.96 13.08
CA LEU A 70 -16.62 -10.04 12.63
C LEU A 70 -16.21 -8.56 12.76
N LEU A 71 -15.44 -8.20 13.78
CA LEU A 71 -14.93 -6.85 13.97
C LEU A 71 -13.64 -6.58 13.18
N ALA A 72 -12.78 -7.57 13.00
CA ALA A 72 -11.51 -7.41 12.30
C ALA A 72 -11.71 -7.08 10.81
N VAL A 73 -12.65 -7.75 10.13
CA VAL A 73 -12.93 -7.55 8.70
C VAL A 73 -13.25 -6.08 8.36
N PRO A 74 -14.23 -5.40 8.98
CA PRO A 74 -14.53 -4.01 8.68
C PRO A 74 -13.39 -3.08 9.05
N ILE A 75 -12.65 -3.35 10.13
CA ILE A 75 -11.47 -2.56 10.52
C ILE A 75 -10.40 -2.61 9.42
N ILE A 76 -10.09 -3.80 8.90
CA ILE A 76 -9.11 -3.96 7.82
C ILE A 76 -9.57 -3.23 6.55
N ILE A 77 -10.85 -3.33 6.18
CA ILE A 77 -11.40 -2.64 5.00
C ILE A 77 -11.24 -1.12 5.13
N VAL A 78 -11.58 -0.56 6.29
CA VAL A 78 -11.40 0.87 6.56
C VAL A 78 -9.93 1.25 6.52
N LEU A 79 -9.06 0.45 7.15
CA LEU A 79 -7.62 0.71 7.19
C LEU A 79 -7.01 0.73 5.79
N LEU A 80 -7.36 -0.25 4.94
CA LEU A 80 -6.92 -0.32 3.55
C LEU A 80 -7.40 0.88 2.76
N SER A 81 -8.66 1.27 2.93
CA SER A 81 -9.25 2.43 2.23
C SER A 81 -8.53 3.73 2.59
N VAL A 82 -8.27 3.95 3.88
CA VAL A 82 -7.53 5.12 4.36
C VAL A 82 -6.08 5.11 3.86
N THR A 83 -5.39 3.98 3.99
CA THR A 83 -4.01 3.81 3.53
C THR A 83 -3.89 4.12 2.04
N LEU A 84 -4.83 3.62 1.23
CA LEU A 84 -4.89 3.86 -0.20
C LEU A 84 -5.13 5.34 -0.52
N ALA A 85 -6.08 5.98 0.17
CA ALA A 85 -6.38 7.40 -0.01
C ALA A 85 -5.18 8.29 0.32
N VAL A 86 -4.51 8.03 1.44
CA VAL A 86 -3.30 8.76 1.87
C VAL A 86 -2.16 8.55 0.87
N TYR A 87 -1.97 7.31 0.38
CA TYR A 87 -0.97 7.01 -0.64
C TYR A 87 -1.19 7.78 -1.93
N PHE A 88 -2.43 7.79 -2.45
CA PHE A 88 -2.74 8.55 -3.66
C PHE A 88 -2.61 10.06 -3.45
N ALA A 89 -2.98 10.58 -2.29
CA ALA A 89 -2.78 11.99 -1.97
C ALA A 89 -1.28 12.35 -1.91
N ALA A 90 -0.46 11.52 -1.25
CA ALA A 90 0.98 11.70 -1.16
C ALA A 90 1.66 11.65 -2.53
N ILE A 91 1.35 10.62 -3.34
CA ILE A 91 1.90 10.48 -4.69
C ILE A 91 1.47 11.63 -5.59
N ASN A 92 0.20 12.04 -5.56
CA ASN A 92 -0.25 13.17 -6.38
C ASN A 92 0.53 14.45 -6.04
N LYS A 93 0.82 14.66 -4.76
CA LYS A 93 1.61 15.82 -4.30
C LYS A 93 3.08 15.73 -4.73
N ILE A 94 3.69 14.55 -4.63
CA ILE A 94 5.10 14.34 -5.00
C ILE A 94 5.30 14.40 -6.52
N THR A 95 4.34 13.88 -7.27
CA THR A 95 4.42 13.74 -8.72
C THR A 95 3.73 14.87 -9.48
N ASN A 96 3.30 15.93 -8.78
CA ASN A 96 2.55 17.06 -9.33
C ASN A 96 1.36 16.61 -10.23
N GLY A 97 0.67 15.56 -9.82
CA GLY A 97 -0.50 15.03 -10.54
C GLY A 97 -0.18 14.18 -11.78
N ALA A 98 1.09 13.84 -12.05
CA ALA A 98 1.45 13.00 -13.20
C ALA A 98 0.73 11.63 -13.19
N PHE A 99 0.48 11.06 -12.01
CA PHE A 99 -0.28 9.81 -11.84
C PHE A 99 -1.80 10.01 -11.84
N ALA A 100 -2.32 11.21 -11.56
CA ALA A 100 -3.76 11.46 -11.52
C ALA A 100 -4.41 11.42 -12.91
N LYS A 101 -3.65 11.67 -13.98
CA LYS A 101 -4.17 11.73 -15.35
C LYS A 101 -4.62 10.35 -15.86
N GLY A 102 -3.92 9.27 -15.52
CA GLY A 102 -4.26 7.91 -15.97
C GLY A 102 -5.59 7.37 -15.40
N ARG A 103 -5.98 7.76 -14.18
CA ARG A 103 -7.25 7.30 -13.57
C ARG A 103 -8.50 7.98 -14.15
N LYS A 104 -8.36 9.13 -14.81
CA LYS A 104 -9.49 9.82 -15.47
C LYS A 104 -9.83 9.22 -16.84
N GLU A 105 -8.90 8.48 -17.46
CA GLU A 105 -9.08 7.89 -18.79
C GLU A 105 -9.62 6.45 -18.74
N GLU A 106 -9.68 5.82 -17.56
CA GLU A 106 -10.28 4.48 -17.34
C GLU A 106 -11.72 4.53 -16.77
N LYS A 107 -12.37 5.70 -16.77
CA LYS A 107 -13.80 5.83 -16.43
C LYS A 107 -14.68 5.89 -17.67
#